data_AF-I0YUC8-F1
#
_entry.id   AF-I0YUC8-F1
#
_cell.length_a   1.000
_cell.length_b   1.000
_cell.length_c   1.000
_cell.angle_alpha   90.00
_cell.angle_beta   90.00
_cell.angle_gamma   90.00
#
_symmetry.space_group_name_H-M   'P 1'
#
loop_
_entity.id
_entity.type
_entity.pdbx_description
1 polymer ?
#
loop_
_entity_poly.entity_id
_entity_poly.type
_entity_poly.pdbx_seq_one_letter_code
_entity_poly.pdbx_strand_id
1 'polypeptide(L)'
;MAAGSLGPRLAGRLTAELILRSPQYMNCVKDYEIDLRGSKINSIENLGATQNQFDSIDLSDNNIIILEGFPKLPRLKTLLLNNNRITRIGRHLQESIPNLTHLILTNNRLKHLADLEPLSTLPKLQHLSLLDNEVTKAKHYRLYLIHQCKHLKVLDFRKVKQKERQEAENLFAAEPDLVTANRTFEPGAHAPAADGYQGKRAKAQSRSCHLLAAIANAATLEEVARLEEALRTGHMPSQLLENGVNGDAAAMEEG
;
A
#
# COMPACT_ATOMS: atom_id res chain seq x y z
N MET A 1 -30.22 -21.21 -39.42
CA MET A 1 -28.97 -21.00 -38.67
C MET A 1 -29.17 -19.76 -37.83
N ALA A 2 -29.57 -19.94 -36.56
CA ALA A 2 -29.99 -18.85 -35.69
C ALA A 2 -28.80 -17.99 -35.27
N ALA A 3 -28.85 -16.69 -35.60
CA ALA A 3 -28.02 -15.68 -34.97
C ALA A 3 -28.46 -15.58 -33.51
N GLY A 4 -27.68 -16.16 -32.60
CA GLY A 4 -27.90 -16.01 -31.16
C GLY A 4 -27.78 -14.55 -30.79
N SER A 5 -28.87 -13.95 -30.30
CA SER A 5 -28.87 -12.58 -29.79
C SER A 5 -27.99 -12.52 -28.55
N LEU A 6 -26.79 -11.97 -28.70
CA LEU A 6 -25.90 -11.65 -27.59
C LEU A 6 -26.56 -10.59 -26.72
N GLY A 7 -26.58 -10.84 -25.40
CA GLY A 7 -27.06 -9.90 -24.41
C GLY A 7 -26.31 -8.56 -24.46
N PRO A 8 -26.80 -7.54 -23.73
CA PRO A 8 -26.25 -6.20 -23.80
C PRO A 8 -24.75 -6.22 -23.47
N ARG A 9 -23.92 -5.66 -24.36
CA ARG A 9 -22.50 -5.40 -24.08
C ARG A 9 -22.43 -4.54 -22.82
N LEU A 10 -21.99 -5.14 -21.71
CA LEU A 10 -21.63 -4.42 -20.50
C LEU A 10 -20.35 -3.62 -20.79
N ALA A 11 -20.53 -2.47 -21.45
CA ALA A 11 -19.43 -1.62 -21.90
C ALA A 11 -18.52 -1.26 -20.71
N GLY A 12 -17.21 -1.52 -20.86
CA GLY A 12 -16.19 -1.20 -19.86
C GLY A 12 -16.07 -2.17 -18.69
N ARG A 13 -16.73 -3.35 -18.73
CA ARG A 13 -16.50 -4.44 -17.79
C ARG A 13 -15.58 -5.51 -18.39
N LEU A 14 -14.64 -6.00 -17.60
CA LEU A 14 -13.81 -7.13 -17.97
C LEU A 14 -14.60 -8.43 -17.74
N THR A 15 -15.24 -8.92 -18.79
CA THR A 15 -16.07 -10.14 -18.73
C THR A 15 -15.29 -11.36 -19.22
N ALA A 16 -15.73 -12.56 -18.81
CA ALA A 16 -15.16 -13.80 -19.33
C ALA A 16 -15.31 -13.92 -20.86
N GLU A 17 -16.43 -13.44 -21.43
CA GLU A 17 -16.63 -13.44 -22.88
C GLU A 17 -15.61 -12.53 -23.59
N LEU A 18 -15.32 -11.35 -23.03
CA LEU A 18 -14.29 -10.46 -23.57
C LEU A 18 -12.93 -11.16 -23.59
N ILE A 19 -12.54 -11.80 -22.49
CA ILE A 19 -11.27 -12.54 -22.37
C ILE A 19 -11.18 -13.64 -23.43
N LEU A 20 -12.22 -14.46 -23.58
CA LEU A 20 -12.22 -15.58 -24.54
C LEU A 20 -12.13 -15.14 -26.00
N ARG A 21 -12.64 -13.95 -26.32
CA ARG A 21 -12.66 -13.39 -27.67
C ARG A 21 -11.45 -12.52 -28.00
N SER A 22 -10.68 -12.15 -26.99
CA SER A 22 -9.54 -11.25 -27.15
C SER A 22 -8.38 -11.94 -27.86
N PRO A 23 -7.55 -11.21 -28.63
CA PRO A 23 -6.39 -11.79 -29.27
C PRO A 23 -5.43 -12.42 -28.26
N GLN A 24 -4.98 -13.63 -28.58
CA GLN A 24 -4.02 -14.39 -27.79
C GLN A 24 -2.93 -14.86 -28.73
N TYR A 25 -1.68 -14.57 -28.40
CA TYR A 25 -0.57 -14.85 -29.29
C TYR A 25 0.74 -14.99 -28.52
N MET A 26 1.76 -15.47 -29.23
CA MET A 26 3.13 -15.40 -28.76
C MET A 26 3.72 -14.02 -29.11
N ASN A 27 3.98 -13.16 -28.11
CA ASN A 27 4.74 -11.91 -28.24
C ASN A 27 6.22 -12.08 -28.66
N CYS A 28 6.94 -10.97 -28.83
CA CYS A 28 8.32 -10.98 -29.34
C CYS A 28 9.36 -11.57 -28.37
N VAL A 29 9.03 -11.71 -27.08
CA VAL A 29 9.96 -12.18 -26.03
C VAL A 29 9.72 -13.64 -25.62
N LYS A 30 8.90 -14.39 -26.37
CA LYS A 30 8.58 -15.80 -26.08
C LYS A 30 7.66 -16.03 -24.85
N ASP A 31 6.91 -14.99 -24.42
CA ASP A 31 5.81 -15.09 -23.46
C ASP A 31 4.43 -15.20 -24.13
N TYR A 32 3.59 -16.14 -23.68
CA TYR A 32 2.21 -16.22 -24.17
C TYR A 32 1.38 -15.07 -23.60
N GLU A 33 0.83 -14.24 -24.48
CA GLU A 33 0.22 -12.95 -24.16
C GLU A 33 -1.24 -12.89 -24.58
N ILE A 34 -2.06 -12.23 -23.76
CA ILE A 34 -3.43 -11.82 -24.10
C ILE A 34 -3.50 -10.30 -24.21
N ASP A 35 -4.07 -9.83 -25.32
CA ASP A 35 -4.27 -8.41 -25.61
C ASP A 35 -5.68 -7.98 -25.17
N LEU A 36 -5.76 -7.18 -24.11
CA LEU A 36 -6.99 -6.58 -23.58
C LEU A 36 -6.97 -5.06 -23.74
N ARG A 37 -6.20 -4.53 -24.70
CA ARG A 37 -6.05 -3.09 -24.92
C ARG A 37 -7.36 -2.43 -25.36
N GLY A 38 -7.52 -1.15 -25.06
CA GLY A 38 -8.56 -0.30 -25.66
C GLY A 38 -10.02 -0.72 -25.35
N SER A 39 -10.23 -1.61 -24.39
CA SER A 39 -11.54 -2.20 -24.10
C SER A 39 -12.38 -1.36 -23.11
N LYS A 40 -11.89 -0.17 -22.75
CA LYS A 40 -12.50 0.77 -21.79
C LYS A 40 -12.75 0.14 -20.41
N ILE A 41 -11.94 -0.84 -20.03
CA ILE A 41 -12.07 -1.58 -18.77
C ILE A 41 -11.88 -0.62 -17.60
N ASN A 42 -12.83 -0.58 -16.66
CA ASN A 42 -12.75 0.30 -15.49
C ASN A 42 -12.11 -0.37 -14.27
N SER A 43 -12.24 -1.70 -14.17
CA SER A 43 -11.76 -2.49 -13.04
C SER A 43 -11.26 -3.85 -13.53
N ILE A 44 -10.21 -4.35 -12.89
CA ILE A 44 -9.70 -5.70 -13.13
C ILE A 44 -10.60 -6.67 -12.36
N GLU A 45 -11.34 -7.49 -13.09
CA GLU A 45 -12.26 -8.50 -12.56
C GLU A 45 -12.29 -9.70 -13.51
N ASN A 46 -12.80 -10.85 -13.06
CA ASN A 46 -13.03 -12.04 -13.89
C ASN A 46 -11.81 -12.61 -14.64
N LEU A 47 -10.59 -12.21 -14.27
CA LEU A 47 -9.36 -12.78 -14.84
C LEU A 47 -9.20 -14.28 -14.55
N GLY A 48 -10.06 -14.90 -13.73
CA GLY A 48 -10.11 -16.35 -13.55
C GLY A 48 -10.42 -17.09 -14.85
N ALA A 49 -11.13 -16.43 -15.77
CA ALA A 49 -11.41 -16.96 -17.11
C ALA A 49 -10.14 -17.17 -17.97
N THR A 50 -9.01 -16.54 -17.60
CA THR A 50 -7.71 -16.78 -18.26
C THR A 50 -7.09 -18.13 -17.93
N GLN A 51 -7.61 -18.83 -16.90
CA GLN A 51 -7.14 -20.14 -16.47
C GLN A 51 -5.62 -20.23 -16.21
N ASN A 52 -4.98 -19.10 -15.83
CA ASN A 52 -3.54 -19.02 -15.57
C ASN A 52 -2.67 -19.49 -16.76
N GLN A 53 -3.14 -19.30 -17.99
CA GLN A 53 -2.45 -19.76 -19.20
C GLN A 53 -1.39 -18.77 -19.70
N PHE A 54 -1.51 -17.48 -19.37
CA PHE A 54 -0.68 -16.42 -19.92
C PHE A 54 0.52 -16.08 -19.04
N ASP A 55 1.63 -15.78 -19.71
CA ASP A 55 2.85 -15.24 -19.12
C ASP A 55 2.80 -13.70 -19.09
N SER A 56 2.09 -13.08 -20.03
CA SER A 56 1.93 -11.62 -20.17
C SER A 56 0.45 -11.25 -20.34
N ILE A 57 0.02 -10.16 -19.69
CA ILE A 57 -1.31 -9.57 -19.89
C ILE A 57 -1.12 -8.10 -20.25
N ASP A 58 -1.69 -7.69 -21.37
CA ASP A 58 -1.71 -6.29 -21.77
C ASP A 58 -3.07 -5.65 -21.54
N LEU A 59 -3.12 -4.72 -20.58
CA LEU A 59 -4.29 -3.93 -20.20
C LEU A 59 -4.09 -2.44 -20.53
N SER A 60 -3.20 -2.11 -21.47
CA SER A 60 -2.92 -0.73 -21.86
C SER A 60 -4.16 -0.05 -22.48
N ASP A 61 -4.23 1.28 -22.41
CA ASP A 61 -5.31 2.09 -22.99
C ASP A 61 -6.71 1.72 -22.46
N ASN A 62 -6.81 1.50 -21.14
CA ASN A 62 -8.06 1.27 -20.43
C ASN A 62 -8.33 2.39 -19.40
N ASN A 63 -9.37 2.24 -18.59
CA ASN A 63 -9.78 3.21 -17.57
C ASN A 63 -9.59 2.67 -16.15
N ILE A 64 -8.63 1.75 -15.94
CA ILE A 64 -8.43 1.08 -14.65
C ILE A 64 -7.99 2.09 -13.60
N ILE A 65 -8.67 2.10 -12.45
CA ILE A 65 -8.42 3.05 -11.35
C ILE A 65 -7.58 2.44 -10.23
N ILE A 66 -7.75 1.14 -9.98
CA ILE A 66 -7.07 0.45 -8.88
C ILE A 66 -6.41 -0.82 -9.43
N LEU A 67 -5.14 -1.02 -9.09
CA LEU A 67 -4.42 -2.25 -9.41
C LEU A 67 -4.71 -3.32 -8.36
N GLU A 68 -5.85 -4.01 -8.51
CA GLU A 68 -6.30 -5.09 -7.62
C GLU A 68 -7.20 -6.08 -8.38
N GLY A 69 -7.87 -7.01 -7.69
CA GLY A 69 -8.87 -7.89 -8.32
C GLY A 69 -8.31 -9.07 -9.12
N PHE A 70 -7.01 -9.36 -8.96
CA PHE A 70 -6.40 -10.54 -9.57
C PHE A 70 -6.77 -11.82 -8.82
N PRO A 71 -7.18 -12.89 -9.52
CA PRO A 71 -7.16 -14.23 -8.95
C PRO A 71 -5.71 -14.72 -8.82
N LYS A 72 -5.53 -15.93 -8.29
CA LYS A 72 -4.20 -16.56 -8.20
C LYS A 72 -3.69 -16.94 -9.60
N LEU A 73 -2.74 -16.16 -10.12
CA LEU A 73 -2.11 -16.31 -11.43
C LEU A 73 -0.58 -16.49 -11.28
N PRO A 74 -0.11 -17.66 -10.83
CA PRO A 74 1.32 -17.90 -10.62
C PRO A 74 2.14 -17.95 -11.92
N ARG A 75 1.52 -18.08 -13.10
CA ARG A 75 2.24 -18.05 -14.37
C ARG A 75 2.54 -16.63 -14.85
N LEU A 76 1.74 -15.64 -14.42
CA LEU A 76 1.86 -14.27 -14.87
C LEU A 76 3.21 -13.65 -14.43
N LYS A 77 3.96 -13.16 -15.41
CA LYS A 77 5.28 -12.53 -15.23
C LYS A 77 5.27 -11.06 -15.62
N THR A 78 4.48 -10.70 -16.63
CA THR A 78 4.49 -9.38 -17.23
C THR A 78 3.09 -8.78 -17.22
N LEU A 79 2.99 -7.54 -16.73
CA LEU A 79 1.74 -6.79 -16.72
C LEU A 79 1.97 -5.40 -17.31
N LEU A 80 1.27 -5.12 -18.41
CA LEU A 80 1.34 -3.85 -19.13
C LEU A 80 0.06 -3.06 -18.85
N LEU A 81 0.20 -1.88 -18.26
CA LEU A 81 -0.91 -1.01 -17.83
C LEU A 81 -0.69 0.44 -18.29
N ASN A 82 -0.09 0.61 -19.46
CA ASN A 82 0.16 1.94 -20.01
C ASN A 82 -1.16 2.70 -20.20
N ASN A 83 -1.16 4.02 -20.03
CA ASN A 83 -2.31 4.88 -20.34
C ASN A 83 -3.59 4.45 -19.62
N ASN A 84 -3.51 4.23 -18.31
CA ASN A 84 -4.66 3.94 -17.46
C ASN A 84 -4.89 5.11 -16.47
N ARG A 85 -5.78 4.92 -15.49
CA ARG A 85 -6.12 5.94 -14.48
C ARG A 85 -5.75 5.47 -13.08
N ILE A 86 -4.73 4.63 -12.96
CA ILE A 86 -4.40 3.97 -11.69
C ILE A 86 -3.95 5.02 -10.69
N THR A 87 -4.69 5.14 -9.59
CA THR A 87 -4.37 6.03 -8.46
C THR A 87 -3.90 5.26 -7.23
N ARG A 88 -4.21 3.96 -7.15
CA ARG A 88 -3.91 3.12 -5.99
C ARG A 88 -3.50 1.72 -6.40
N ILE A 89 -2.63 1.13 -5.59
CA ILE A 89 -2.18 -0.26 -5.72
C ILE A 89 -2.80 -1.07 -4.59
N GLY A 90 -3.43 -2.19 -4.95
CA GLY A 90 -4.03 -3.10 -4.00
C GLY A 90 -3.01 -3.67 -3.02
N ARG A 91 -3.45 -3.96 -1.80
CA ARG A 91 -2.65 -4.74 -0.85
C ARG A 91 -2.69 -6.22 -1.28
N HIS A 92 -1.71 -7.01 -0.85
CA HIS A 92 -1.71 -8.47 -1.06
C HIS A 92 -1.53 -8.94 -2.52
N LEU A 93 -0.97 -8.10 -3.41
CA LEU A 93 -0.68 -8.53 -4.79
C LEU A 93 0.26 -9.75 -4.85
N GLN A 94 1.12 -9.93 -3.85
CA GLN A 94 2.01 -11.09 -3.75
C GLN A 94 1.27 -12.42 -3.62
N GLU A 95 0.03 -12.43 -3.12
CA GLU A 95 -0.77 -13.65 -2.96
C GLU A 95 -1.41 -14.07 -4.29
N SER A 96 -1.86 -13.08 -5.08
CA SER A 96 -2.49 -13.30 -6.39
C SER A 96 -1.48 -13.50 -7.51
N ILE A 97 -0.43 -12.67 -7.59
CA ILE A 97 0.54 -12.64 -8.70
C ILE A 97 1.98 -12.79 -8.20
N PRO A 98 2.31 -13.92 -7.52
CA PRO A 98 3.57 -14.10 -6.79
C PRO A 98 4.83 -14.07 -7.67
N ASN A 99 4.68 -14.33 -8.97
CA ASN A 99 5.79 -14.43 -9.92
C ASN A 99 5.91 -13.23 -10.86
N LEU A 100 5.22 -12.12 -10.56
CA LEU A 100 5.34 -10.91 -11.36
C LEU A 100 6.78 -10.37 -11.34
N THR A 101 7.34 -10.15 -12.53
CA THR A 101 8.70 -9.66 -12.74
C THR A 101 8.74 -8.31 -13.43
N HIS A 102 7.79 -8.04 -14.32
CA HIS A 102 7.67 -6.81 -15.10
C HIS A 102 6.32 -6.16 -14.85
N LEU A 103 6.34 -4.92 -14.36
CA LEU A 103 5.15 -4.10 -14.15
C LEU A 103 5.35 -2.73 -14.80
N ILE A 104 4.56 -2.44 -15.83
CA ILE A 104 4.64 -1.18 -16.56
C ILE A 104 3.39 -0.36 -16.27
N LEU A 105 3.56 0.73 -15.51
CA LEU A 105 2.53 1.67 -15.08
C LEU A 105 2.72 3.05 -15.70
N THR A 106 3.38 3.14 -16.85
CA THR A 106 3.64 4.41 -17.55
C THR A 106 2.33 5.15 -17.84
N ASN A 107 2.32 6.47 -17.65
CA ASN A 107 1.18 7.36 -17.87
C ASN A 107 -0.08 6.90 -17.10
N ASN A 108 0.04 6.93 -15.76
CA ASN A 108 -1.04 6.69 -14.81
C ASN A 108 -1.16 7.87 -13.83
N ARG A 109 -1.92 7.72 -12.74
CA ARG A 109 -2.27 8.80 -11.80
C ARG A 109 -1.82 8.54 -10.36
N LEU A 110 -0.73 7.78 -10.17
CA LEU A 110 -0.13 7.58 -8.86
C LEU A 110 0.51 8.89 -8.39
N LYS A 111 0.17 9.34 -7.17
CA LYS A 111 0.55 10.67 -6.69
C LYS A 111 1.54 10.62 -5.53
N HIS A 112 1.31 9.75 -4.55
CA HIS A 112 2.08 9.76 -3.31
C HIS A 112 3.04 8.56 -3.26
N LEU A 113 4.18 8.73 -2.58
CA LEU A 113 5.11 7.61 -2.35
C LEU A 113 4.47 6.48 -1.55
N ALA A 114 3.54 6.80 -0.65
CA ALA A 114 2.78 5.82 0.13
C ALA A 114 1.94 4.88 -0.74
N ASP A 115 1.46 5.34 -1.91
CA ASP A 115 0.68 4.51 -2.84
C ASP A 115 1.53 3.37 -3.45
N LEU A 116 2.86 3.50 -3.39
CA LEU A 116 3.82 2.54 -3.91
C LEU A 116 4.26 1.50 -2.88
N GLU A 117 3.93 1.69 -1.59
CA GLU A 117 4.26 0.76 -0.49
C GLU A 117 3.90 -0.70 -0.82
N PRO A 118 2.72 -1.02 -1.41
CA PRO A 118 2.34 -2.39 -1.73
C PRO A 118 3.28 -3.09 -2.72
N LEU A 119 4.02 -2.35 -3.57
CA LEU A 119 4.96 -2.94 -4.53
C LEU A 119 6.13 -3.65 -3.84
N SER A 120 6.50 -3.23 -2.63
CA SER A 120 7.57 -3.85 -1.83
C SER A 120 7.29 -5.32 -1.47
N THR A 121 6.01 -5.70 -1.45
CA THR A 121 5.58 -7.06 -1.11
C THR A 121 5.82 -8.07 -2.23
N LEU A 122 6.02 -7.61 -3.47
CA LEU A 122 6.21 -8.47 -4.64
C LEU A 122 7.65 -9.02 -4.67
N PRO A 123 7.84 -10.33 -4.41
CA PRO A 123 9.17 -10.89 -4.14
C PRO A 123 10.06 -10.98 -5.38
N LYS A 124 9.46 -10.95 -6.58
CA LYS A 124 10.17 -11.17 -7.85
C LYS A 124 10.14 -9.96 -8.78
N LEU A 125 9.62 -8.82 -8.32
CA LEU A 125 9.54 -7.62 -9.13
C LEU A 125 10.95 -7.09 -9.47
N GLN A 126 11.29 -7.08 -10.76
CA GLN A 126 12.62 -6.73 -11.26
C GLN A 126 12.60 -5.53 -12.20
N HIS A 127 11.50 -5.32 -12.93
CA HIS A 127 11.36 -4.25 -13.90
C HIS A 127 10.09 -3.45 -13.59
N LEU A 128 10.26 -2.18 -13.27
CA LEU A 128 9.17 -1.26 -12.95
C LEU A 128 9.31 0.00 -13.81
N SER A 129 8.21 0.46 -14.39
CA SER A 129 8.11 1.79 -14.98
C SER A 129 6.91 2.52 -14.40
N LEU A 130 7.15 3.73 -13.89
CA LEU A 130 6.16 4.65 -13.37
C LEU A 130 6.29 6.02 -14.05
N LEU A 131 7.00 6.09 -15.18
CA LEU A 131 7.11 7.30 -16.00
C LEU A 131 5.73 7.93 -16.24
N ASP A 132 5.69 9.25 -16.32
CA ASP A 132 4.46 10.02 -16.52
C ASP A 132 3.38 9.80 -15.45
N ASN A 133 3.78 9.45 -14.22
CA ASN A 133 2.94 9.57 -13.02
C ASN A 133 3.34 10.80 -12.20
N GLU A 134 2.40 11.37 -11.44
CA GLU A 134 2.67 12.52 -10.57
C GLU A 134 3.73 12.21 -9.49
N VAL A 135 3.76 10.97 -9.00
CA VAL A 135 4.71 10.50 -7.98
C VAL A 135 6.18 10.59 -8.40
N THR A 136 6.47 10.60 -9.69
CA THR A 136 7.86 10.72 -10.22
C THR A 136 8.50 12.07 -9.88
N LYS A 137 7.68 13.10 -9.59
CA LYS A 137 8.12 14.44 -9.19
C LYS A 137 8.44 14.55 -7.70
N ALA A 138 8.10 13.53 -6.89
CA ALA A 138 8.34 13.54 -5.46
C ALA A 138 9.84 13.47 -5.13
N LYS A 139 10.25 14.17 -4.05
CA LYS A 139 11.63 14.12 -3.55
C LYS A 139 12.01 12.69 -3.18
N HIS A 140 13.23 12.28 -3.53
CA HIS A 140 13.76 10.95 -3.27
C HIS A 140 12.94 9.77 -3.84
N TYR A 141 12.00 10.00 -4.76
CA TYR A 141 11.15 8.98 -5.38
C TYR A 141 11.94 7.72 -5.82
N ARG A 142 13.02 7.95 -6.55
CA ARG A 142 13.85 6.87 -7.09
C ARG A 142 14.55 6.07 -5.99
N LEU A 143 15.17 6.75 -5.02
CA LEU A 143 15.85 6.10 -3.90
C LEU A 143 14.85 5.36 -3.00
N TYR A 144 13.66 5.94 -2.79
CA TYR A 144 12.58 5.32 -2.04
C TYR A 144 12.20 3.96 -2.63
N LEU A 145 11.94 3.88 -3.94
CA LEU A 145 11.61 2.61 -4.59
C LEU A 145 12.76 1.61 -4.57
N ILE A 146 14.01 2.07 -4.75
CA ILE A 146 15.19 1.21 -4.66
C ILE A 146 15.34 0.63 -3.24
N HIS A 147 15.02 1.43 -2.21
CA HIS A 147 15.03 0.99 -0.83
C HIS A 147 13.91 0.00 -0.53
N GLN A 148 12.67 0.28 -0.96
CA GLN A 148 11.50 -0.56 -0.70
C GLN A 148 11.54 -1.87 -1.50
N CYS A 149 11.86 -1.82 -2.78
CA CYS A 149 11.88 -2.96 -3.69
C CYS A 149 13.32 -3.45 -3.91
N LYS A 150 13.86 -4.22 -2.94
CA LYS A 150 15.28 -4.64 -2.98
C LYS A 150 15.64 -5.47 -4.23
N HIS A 151 14.70 -6.21 -4.82
CA HIS A 151 14.91 -7.04 -6.02
C HIS A 151 14.89 -6.27 -7.36
N LEU A 152 14.55 -4.98 -7.35
CA LEU A 152 14.36 -4.18 -8.54
C LEU A 152 15.69 -3.99 -9.31
N LYS A 153 15.75 -4.40 -10.57
CA LYS A 153 16.94 -4.30 -11.43
C LYS A 153 16.89 -3.08 -12.35
N VAL A 154 15.68 -2.75 -12.83
CA VAL A 154 15.45 -1.63 -13.77
C VAL A 154 14.24 -0.84 -13.27
N LEU A 155 14.43 0.46 -13.11
CA LEU A 155 13.39 1.41 -12.76
C LEU A 155 13.35 2.54 -13.79
N ASP A 156 12.18 2.77 -14.39
CA ASP A 156 11.94 3.81 -15.40
C ASP A 156 12.92 3.67 -16.58
N PHE A 157 13.06 2.43 -17.06
CA PHE A 157 14.00 2.02 -18.12
C PHE A 157 15.48 2.31 -17.83
N ARG A 158 15.83 2.65 -16.58
CA ARG A 158 17.20 2.86 -16.12
C ARG A 158 17.62 1.78 -15.15
N LYS A 159 18.76 1.13 -15.43
CA LYS A 159 19.36 0.12 -14.54
C LYS A 159 19.65 0.71 -13.16
N VAL A 160 19.25 0.00 -12.11
CA VAL A 160 19.57 0.34 -10.72
C VAL A 160 21.01 -0.07 -10.44
N LYS A 161 21.85 0.89 -10.04
CA LYS A 161 23.27 0.67 -9.72
C LYS A 161 23.47 0.43 -8.23
N GLN A 162 24.57 -0.23 -7.86
CA GLN A 162 24.91 -0.48 -6.46
C GLN A 162 25.13 0.81 -5.66
N LYS A 163 25.68 1.86 -6.29
CA LYS A 163 25.86 3.18 -5.65
C LYS A 163 24.52 3.75 -5.16
N GLU A 164 23.50 3.72 -6.02
CA GLU A 164 22.15 4.19 -5.67
C GLU A 164 21.53 3.38 -4.52
N ARG A 165 21.83 2.06 -4.44
CA ARG A 165 21.36 1.23 -3.32
C ARG A 165 21.98 1.64 -2.00
N GLN A 166 23.28 1.90 -1.99
CA GLN A 166 23.97 2.35 -0.78
C GLN A 166 23.48 3.75 -0.36
N GLU A 167 23.31 4.65 -1.32
CA GLU A 167 22.75 5.99 -1.07
C GLU A 167 21.34 5.91 -0.48
N ALA A 168 20.49 5.04 -1.03
CA ALA A 168 19.14 4.82 -0.51
C ALA A 168 19.16 4.24 0.91
N GLU A 169 19.99 3.23 1.17
CA GLU A 169 20.15 2.64 2.50
C GLU A 169 20.62 3.68 3.53
N ASN A 170 21.63 4.48 3.20
CA ASN A 170 22.15 5.52 4.09
C ASN A 170 21.10 6.60 4.39
N LEU A 171 20.34 7.04 3.37
CA LEU A 171 19.32 8.08 3.52
C LEU A 171 18.19 7.62 4.45
N PHE A 172 17.64 6.43 4.23
CA PHE A 172 16.51 5.92 5.01
C PHE A 172 16.92 5.29 6.35
N ALA A 173 18.20 4.94 6.54
CA ALA A 173 18.75 4.60 7.85
C ALA A 173 18.96 5.84 8.74
N ALA A 174 19.38 6.98 8.16
CA ALA A 174 19.60 8.22 8.89
C ALA A 174 18.30 8.96 9.24
N GLU A 175 17.32 8.96 8.34
CA GLU A 175 16.05 9.68 8.52
C GLU A 175 14.84 8.75 8.26
N PRO A 176 14.48 7.88 9.22
CA PRO A 176 13.36 6.94 9.06
C PRO A 176 11.99 7.62 8.89
N ASP A 177 11.84 8.86 9.35
CA ASP A 177 10.57 9.60 9.29
C ASP A 177 10.21 10.14 7.90
N LEU A 178 11.15 10.19 6.94
CA LEU A 178 10.89 10.60 5.55
C LEU A 178 9.87 9.69 4.85
N VAL A 179 9.75 8.44 5.28
CA VAL A 179 8.78 7.47 4.76
C VAL A 179 7.36 7.78 5.27
N THR A 180 7.24 8.33 6.48
CA THR A 180 5.95 8.56 7.16
C THR A 180 5.35 9.93 6.82
N ALA A 181 6.20 10.92 6.51
CA ALA A 181 5.80 12.32 6.26
C ALA A 181 4.94 12.52 5.00
N ASN A 182 4.97 11.59 4.03
CA ASN A 182 4.17 11.68 2.80
C ASN A 182 2.76 11.10 2.91
N ARG A 183 2.31 10.72 4.12
CA ARG A 183 0.91 10.42 4.42
C ARG A 183 0.16 11.72 4.68
N THR A 184 0.04 12.57 3.66
CA THR A 184 -0.76 13.80 3.78
C THR A 184 -2.22 13.41 3.93
N PHE A 185 -2.78 13.68 5.10
CA PHE A 185 -4.18 13.45 5.44
C PHE A 185 -5.05 14.44 4.64
N GLU A 186 -5.79 13.96 3.63
CA GLU A 186 -6.84 14.76 2.99
C GLU A 186 -8.14 14.63 3.80
N PRO A 187 -8.67 15.72 4.40
CA PRO A 187 -9.96 15.69 5.06
C PRO A 187 -11.06 15.67 3.98
N GLY A 188 -11.66 14.51 3.68
CA GLY A 188 -12.87 14.48 2.85
C GLY A 188 -13.25 13.20 2.11
N ALA A 189 -12.43 12.14 2.06
CA ALA A 189 -12.80 10.91 1.35
C ALA A 189 -13.32 9.83 2.32
N HIS A 190 -14.53 9.32 2.04
CA HIS A 190 -15.28 8.35 2.84
C HIS A 190 -14.45 7.29 3.56
N ALA A 191 -14.61 7.23 4.88
CA ALA A 191 -14.15 6.15 5.73
C ALA A 191 -14.81 4.82 5.31
N PRO A 192 -14.06 3.76 4.97
CA PRO A 192 -14.63 2.42 5.01
C PRO A 192 -14.79 2.01 6.47
N ALA A 193 -15.92 1.35 6.76
CA ALA A 193 -16.29 0.86 8.07
C ALA A 193 -15.13 0.08 8.72
N ALA A 194 -14.94 0.37 10.01
CA ALA A 194 -13.88 -0.17 10.84
C ALA A 194 -14.04 -1.68 11.05
N ASP A 195 -12.97 -2.43 10.78
CA ASP A 195 -12.61 -3.58 11.58
C ASP A 195 -11.09 -3.58 11.81
N GLY A 196 -10.72 -4.05 12.99
CA GLY A 196 -9.55 -3.59 13.74
C GLY A 196 -8.21 -3.69 13.02
N TYR A 197 -7.33 -2.72 13.28
CA TYR A 197 -5.96 -2.99 13.71
C TYR A 197 -5.34 -1.72 14.30
N GLN A 198 -4.80 -1.88 15.51
CA GLN A 198 -4.19 -0.87 16.35
C GLN A 198 -2.85 -0.38 15.77
N GLY A 199 -2.53 0.91 15.92
CA GLY A 199 -1.22 1.43 15.57
C GLY A 199 -1.01 2.94 15.77
N LYS A 200 -0.62 3.30 17.00
CA LYS A 200 0.10 4.54 17.42
C LYS A 200 -0.69 5.86 17.50
N ARG A 201 -1.41 6.03 18.61
CA ARG A 201 -1.70 7.33 19.26
C ARG A 201 -0.67 7.62 20.38
N ALA A 202 0.62 7.47 20.07
CA ALA A 202 1.69 7.60 21.06
C ALA A 202 2.15 9.08 21.21
N LYS A 203 1.34 9.89 21.92
CA LYS A 203 1.80 11.04 22.73
C LYS A 203 0.69 11.75 23.52
N ALA A 204 -0.58 11.42 23.30
CA ALA A 204 -1.70 11.88 24.14
C ALA A 204 -2.10 10.87 25.24
N GLN A 205 -1.71 9.59 25.09
CA GLN A 205 -2.23 8.48 25.89
C GLN A 205 -1.55 8.29 27.26
N SER A 206 -0.41 8.97 27.50
CA SER A 206 0.30 8.87 28.79
C SER A 206 -0.33 9.69 29.91
N ARG A 207 -1.20 10.66 29.58
CA ARG A 207 -1.80 11.59 30.57
C ARG A 207 -3.09 11.04 31.21
N SER A 208 -3.90 10.32 30.44
CA SER A 208 -5.14 9.68 30.97
C SER A 208 -4.89 8.33 31.63
N CYS A 209 -3.77 7.65 31.32
CA CYS A 209 -3.44 6.34 31.88
C CYS A 209 -3.19 6.38 33.39
N HIS A 210 -2.43 7.38 33.89
CA HIS A 210 -2.15 7.51 35.32
C HIS A 210 -3.39 7.83 36.16
N LEU A 211 -4.32 8.60 35.59
CA LEU A 211 -5.57 8.99 36.25
C LEU A 211 -6.51 7.77 36.43
N LEU A 212 -6.60 6.92 35.41
CA LEU A 212 -7.37 5.67 35.48
C LEU A 212 -6.77 4.68 36.50
N ALA A 213 -5.43 4.61 36.58
CA ALA A 213 -4.75 3.79 37.58
C ALA A 213 -4.95 4.34 39.01
N ALA A 214 -4.98 5.66 39.18
CA ALA A 214 -5.25 6.30 40.47
C ALA A 214 -6.70 6.08 40.94
N ILE A 215 -7.69 6.10 40.03
CA ILE A 215 -9.09 5.77 40.35
C ILE A 215 -9.21 4.32 40.82
N ALA A 216 -8.52 3.39 40.16
CA ALA A 216 -8.55 1.97 40.51
C ALA A 216 -7.94 1.68 41.90
N ASN A 217 -7.04 2.53 42.38
CA ASN A 217 -6.33 2.38 43.65
C ASN A 217 -6.82 3.32 44.76
N ALA A 218 -7.83 4.16 44.51
CA ALA A 218 -8.34 5.11 45.48
C ALA A 218 -9.07 4.39 46.62
N ALA A 219 -8.73 4.73 47.86
CA ALA A 219 -9.24 4.03 49.05
C ALA A 219 -10.58 4.59 49.57
N THR A 220 -11.01 5.74 49.05
CA THR A 220 -12.22 6.44 49.51
C THR A 220 -13.09 6.93 48.35
N LEU A 221 -14.41 6.94 48.55
CA LEU A 221 -15.37 7.37 47.53
C LEU A 221 -15.22 8.84 47.13
N GLU A 222 -14.79 9.69 48.06
CA GLU A 222 -14.54 11.12 47.82
C GLU A 222 -13.34 11.35 46.89
N GLU A 223 -12.33 10.48 46.99
CA GLU A 223 -11.12 10.53 46.16
C GLU A 223 -11.40 10.04 44.72
N VAL A 224 -12.24 9.01 44.58
CA VAL A 224 -12.75 8.55 43.27
C VAL A 224 -13.50 9.67 42.55
N ALA A 225 -14.45 10.33 43.22
CA ALA A 225 -15.26 11.40 42.62
C ALA A 225 -14.40 12.59 42.14
N ARG A 226 -13.36 12.95 42.91
CA ARG A 226 -12.43 14.03 42.55
C ARG A 226 -11.58 13.69 41.32
N LEU A 227 -11.11 12.44 41.22
CA LEU A 227 -10.31 11.97 40.08
C LEU A 227 -11.15 11.82 38.80
N GLU A 228 -12.39 11.39 38.91
CA GLU A 228 -13.34 11.36 37.79
C GLU A 228 -13.63 12.78 37.26
N GLU A 229 -13.78 13.75 38.16
CA GLU A 229 -13.99 15.15 37.78
C GLU A 229 -12.74 15.77 37.12
N ALA A 230 -11.54 15.43 37.60
CA ALA A 230 -10.28 15.82 36.95
C ALA A 230 -10.15 15.22 35.53
N LEU A 231 -10.64 13.99 35.33
CA LEU A 231 -10.66 13.32 34.03
C LEU A 231 -11.64 13.99 33.06
N ARG A 232 -12.79 14.47 33.58
CA ARG A 232 -13.81 15.20 32.83
C ARG A 232 -13.39 16.62 32.47
N THR A 233 -12.70 17.33 33.36
CA THR A 233 -12.33 18.74 33.20
C THR A 233 -10.93 18.93 32.60
N GLY A 234 -10.12 17.88 32.55
CA GLY A 234 -8.77 17.89 31.97
C GLY A 234 -7.72 18.65 32.79
N HIS A 235 -8.03 19.03 34.03
CA HIS A 235 -7.12 19.70 34.96
C HIS A 235 -6.66 18.72 36.06
N MET A 236 -5.36 18.41 36.08
CA MET A 236 -4.78 17.47 37.06
C MET A 236 -4.47 18.15 38.39
N PRO A 237 -4.77 17.52 39.54
CA PRO A 237 -4.27 17.97 40.85
C PRO A 237 -2.75 17.83 40.92
N SER A 238 -2.04 18.88 41.33
CA SER A 238 -0.57 18.97 41.31
C SER A 238 0.16 17.87 42.11
N GLN A 239 -0.51 17.22 43.06
CA GLN A 239 0.06 16.21 43.95
C GLN A 239 0.39 14.86 43.27
N LEU A 240 -0.12 14.60 42.05
CA LEU A 240 0.20 13.37 41.28
C LEU A 240 1.41 13.51 40.35
N LEU A 241 1.98 14.72 40.22
CA LEU A 241 3.16 14.96 39.38
C LEU A 241 4.49 14.69 40.10
N GLU A 242 4.50 14.68 41.44
CA GLU A 242 5.75 14.58 42.24
C GLU A 242 6.16 13.15 42.61
N ASN A 243 5.25 12.17 42.56
CA ASN A 243 5.57 10.78 42.91
C ASN A 243 6.24 9.96 41.79
N GLY A 244 6.58 10.59 40.67
CA GLY A 244 7.20 9.95 39.50
C GLY A 244 8.72 10.05 39.40
N VAL A 245 9.43 10.59 40.41
CA VAL A 245 10.88 10.86 40.31
C VAL A 245 11.75 10.06 41.30
N ASN A 246 11.18 9.38 42.30
CA ASN A 246 11.97 8.64 43.31
C ASN A 246 11.68 7.13 43.32
N GLY A 247 11.85 6.46 42.18
CA GLY A 247 11.63 5.01 42.06
C GLY A 247 12.76 4.18 41.45
N ASP A 248 13.82 4.80 40.90
CA ASP A 248 14.90 4.08 40.19
C ASP A 248 16.28 4.53 40.70
N ALA A 249 16.60 4.31 41.98
CA ALA A 249 17.97 4.40 42.51
C ALA A 249 18.08 3.84 43.95
N ALA A 250 17.86 2.55 44.17
CA ALA A 250 18.30 1.88 45.41
C ALA A 250 18.35 0.35 45.26
N ALA A 251 19.21 -0.14 44.36
CA ALA A 251 19.65 -1.52 44.37
C ALA A 251 21.08 -1.57 43.81
N MET A 252 22.06 -1.25 44.66
CA MET A 252 23.48 -1.65 44.57
C MET A 252 24.28 -0.87 45.63
N GLU A 253 24.47 -1.46 46.82
CA GLU A 253 25.77 -1.59 47.50
C GLU A 253 25.59 -2.38 48.82
N GLU A 254 26.51 -3.31 49.03
CA GLU A 254 26.57 -4.25 50.17
C GLU A 254 27.04 -3.57 51.46
N GLY A 255 26.63 -4.13 52.61
CA GLY A 255 27.12 -3.77 53.95
C GLY A 255 26.15 -4.14 55.07
#